data_AF-A0A0M3QCR1-F1
#
_entry.id   AF-A0A0M3QCR1-F1
#
_cell.length_a   1.000
_cell.length_b   1.000
_cell.length_c   1.000
_cell.angle_alpha   90.00
_cell.angle_beta   90.00
_cell.angle_gamma   90.00
#
_symmetry.space_group_name_H-M   'P 1'
#
loop_
_entity.id
_entity.type
_entity.pdbx_description
1 polymer ?
#
loop_
_entity_poly.entity_id
_entity_poly.type
_entity_poly.pdbx_seq_one_letter_code
_entity_poly.pdbx_strand_id
1 'polypeptide(L)'
;MDKGVIILVRSDDPDRKPQLYACPQCGSVHSPRIYSATDERAHQAAREAAENCYNCKTHNDCSECGAECPKGWTACEPCRYAKKLAAAEEVPDDGGPYCAFDGDTYYHEMDDAVDAGLEWVSPCNITYPKIDPDDVIDGVISNMHDDASVDDLEGVEAFYQAVKSFNDAQTSRTYWGDSKRKIRVPRPDEVTE
;
A
#
# COMPACT_ATOMS: atom_id res chain seq x y z
N MET A 1 -15.61 -31.78 0.57
CA MET A 1 -14.90 -32.64 -0.41
C MET A 1 -13.65 -31.90 -0.81
N ASP A 2 -12.49 -32.28 -0.27
CA ASP A 2 -11.21 -31.82 -0.82
C ASP A 2 -11.09 -32.38 -2.23
N LYS A 3 -11.37 -31.54 -3.22
CA LYS A 3 -11.06 -31.85 -4.61
C LYS A 3 -9.61 -31.42 -4.78
N GLY A 4 -8.72 -32.38 -5.04
CA GLY A 4 -7.32 -32.08 -5.34
C GLY A 4 -7.18 -31.21 -6.60
N VAL A 5 -6.02 -30.59 -6.78
CA VAL A 5 -5.68 -29.78 -7.97
C VAL A 5 -5.93 -30.57 -9.26
N ILE A 6 -6.50 -29.91 -10.27
CA ILE A 6 -6.62 -30.48 -11.60
C ILE A 6 -5.28 -30.34 -12.31
N ILE A 7 -4.63 -31.45 -12.63
CA ILE A 7 -3.36 -31.45 -13.37
C ILE A 7 -3.68 -31.57 -14.87
N LEU A 8 -3.25 -30.56 -15.64
CA LEU A 8 -3.41 -30.53 -17.09
C LEU A 8 -2.11 -31.01 -17.74
N VAL A 9 -2.25 -32.04 -18.57
CA VAL A 9 -1.19 -32.66 -19.37
C VAL A 9 -1.56 -32.55 -20.84
N ARG A 10 -0.59 -32.55 -21.75
CA ARG A 10 -0.93 -32.62 -23.17
C ARG A 10 -1.49 -34.00 -23.51
N SER A 11 -2.50 -34.06 -24.38
CA SER A 11 -3.14 -35.33 -24.76
C SER A 11 -2.21 -36.26 -25.54
N ASP A 12 -1.20 -35.70 -26.20
CA ASP A 12 -0.21 -36.40 -27.02
C ASP A 12 1.09 -36.71 -26.26
N ASP A 13 1.20 -36.37 -24.96
CA ASP A 13 2.38 -36.67 -24.15
C ASP A 13 2.30 -38.08 -23.53
N PRO A 14 3.10 -39.06 -24.01
CA PRO A 14 3.06 -40.43 -23.49
C PRO A 14 3.52 -40.51 -22.03
N ASP A 15 4.36 -39.57 -21.58
CA ASP A 15 4.87 -39.51 -20.21
C ASP A 15 3.88 -38.79 -19.26
N ARG A 16 2.81 -38.19 -19.81
CA ARG A 16 1.81 -37.39 -19.10
C ARG A 16 2.45 -36.35 -18.16
N LYS A 17 3.47 -35.63 -18.62
CA LYS A 17 4.16 -34.64 -17.80
C LYS A 17 3.20 -33.50 -17.46
N PRO A 18 3.07 -33.12 -16.17
CA PRO A 18 2.30 -31.94 -15.78
C PRO A 18 2.76 -30.72 -16.59
N GLN A 19 1.81 -29.96 -17.15
CA GLN A 19 2.10 -28.71 -17.85
C GLN A 19 1.49 -27.53 -17.12
N LEU A 20 0.26 -27.67 -16.64
CA LEU A 20 -0.48 -26.62 -15.95
C LEU A 20 -1.26 -27.22 -14.78
N TYR A 21 -1.65 -26.37 -13.84
CA TYR A 21 -2.40 -26.73 -12.65
C TYR A 21 -3.65 -25.85 -12.57
N ALA A 22 -4.81 -26.45 -12.37
CA ALA A 22 -6.07 -25.70 -12.36
C ALA A 22 -6.83 -25.88 -11.04
N CYS A 23 -7.43 -24.78 -10.58
CA CYS A 23 -8.29 -24.77 -9.41
C CYS A 23 -9.52 -25.64 -9.68
N PRO A 24 -9.85 -26.60 -8.79
CA PRO A 24 -10.99 -27.49 -8.98
C PRO A 24 -12.35 -26.80 -8.76
N GLN A 25 -12.37 -25.60 -8.18
CA GLN A 25 -13.58 -24.85 -7.88
C GLN A 25 -13.96 -23.87 -9.00
N CYS A 26 -13.02 -23.04 -9.45
CA CYS A 26 -13.29 -22.00 -10.46
C CYS A 26 -12.63 -22.27 -11.82
N GLY A 27 -11.77 -23.28 -11.94
CA GLY A 27 -11.07 -23.58 -13.18
C GLY A 27 -9.91 -22.64 -13.53
N SER A 28 -9.54 -21.70 -12.66
CA SER A 28 -8.38 -20.82 -12.88
C SER A 28 -7.11 -21.65 -13.07
N VAL A 29 -6.34 -21.34 -14.11
CA VAL A 29 -5.17 -22.12 -14.54
C VAL A 29 -3.88 -21.40 -14.20
N HIS A 30 -2.91 -22.14 -13.66
CA HIS A 30 -1.61 -21.67 -13.23
C HIS A 30 -0.52 -22.39 -14.03
N SER A 31 0.32 -21.62 -14.73
CA SER A 31 1.45 -22.14 -15.50
C SER A 31 2.75 -22.01 -14.70
N PRO A 32 3.57 -23.07 -14.60
CA PRO A 32 4.92 -22.98 -14.03
C PRO A 32 5.77 -21.89 -14.70
N ARG A 33 5.55 -21.61 -15.99
CA ARG A 33 6.37 -20.69 -16.77
C ARG A 33 6.25 -19.21 -16.36
N ILE A 34 5.26 -18.84 -15.54
CA ILE A 34 5.12 -17.48 -15.02
C ILE A 34 5.99 -17.21 -13.79
N TYR A 35 6.57 -18.27 -13.20
CA TYR A 35 7.40 -18.17 -12.01
C TYR A 35 8.87 -18.14 -12.40
N SER A 36 9.58 -17.10 -11.96
CA SER A 36 11.03 -16.99 -12.15
C SER A 36 11.78 -17.85 -11.11
N ALA A 37 11.74 -19.18 -11.28
CA ALA A 37 12.37 -20.16 -10.39
C ALA A 37 12.91 -21.37 -11.17
N THR A 38 13.58 -22.30 -10.47
CA THR A 38 13.91 -23.63 -11.03
C THR A 38 12.64 -24.36 -11.43
N ASP A 39 12.73 -25.27 -12.40
CA ASP A 39 11.58 -26.00 -12.94
C ASP A 39 10.75 -26.69 -11.84
N GLU A 40 11.42 -27.42 -10.94
CA GLU A 40 10.78 -28.07 -9.79
C GLU A 40 10.02 -27.07 -8.89
N ARG A 41 10.63 -25.94 -8.57
CA ARG A 41 10.03 -24.91 -7.70
C ARG A 41 8.89 -24.19 -8.41
N ALA A 42 9.01 -23.96 -9.72
CA ALA A 42 7.97 -23.36 -10.54
C ALA A 42 6.73 -24.27 -10.63
N HIS A 43 6.94 -25.58 -10.82
CA HIS A 43 5.88 -26.57 -10.79
C HIS A 43 5.19 -26.65 -9.42
N GLN A 44 5.98 -26.64 -8.34
CA GLN A 44 5.45 -26.59 -6.98
C GLN A 44 4.61 -25.32 -6.74
N ALA A 45 5.13 -24.14 -7.08
CA ALA A 45 4.42 -22.87 -6.89
C ALA A 45 3.12 -22.79 -7.69
N ALA A 46 3.12 -23.27 -8.94
CA ALA A 46 1.92 -23.32 -9.77
C ALA A 46 0.86 -24.27 -9.20
N ARG A 47 1.28 -25.41 -8.65
CA ARG A 47 0.40 -26.35 -7.95
C ARG A 47 -0.19 -25.73 -6.68
N GLU A 48 0.66 -25.17 -5.82
CA GLU A 48 0.25 -24.51 -4.58
C GLU A 48 -0.74 -23.38 -4.86
N ALA A 49 -0.53 -22.60 -5.94
CA ALA A 49 -1.45 -21.54 -6.35
C ALA A 49 -2.81 -22.05 -6.82
N ALA A 50 -2.87 -23.23 -7.46
CA ALA A 50 -4.14 -23.86 -7.85
C ALA A 50 -4.89 -24.48 -6.65
N GLU A 51 -4.14 -25.08 -5.72
CA GLU A 51 -4.60 -25.56 -4.40
C GLU A 51 -5.19 -24.40 -3.59
N ASN A 52 -4.43 -23.30 -3.50
CA ASN A 52 -4.73 -22.09 -2.75
C ASN A 52 -5.26 -20.97 -3.67
N CYS A 53 -6.19 -21.31 -4.56
CA CYS A 53 -6.62 -20.41 -5.62
C CYS A 53 -7.02 -19.04 -5.11
N TYR A 54 -6.23 -18.02 -5.49
CA TYR A 54 -6.49 -16.64 -5.12
C TYR A 54 -7.93 -16.26 -5.45
N ASN A 55 -8.46 -16.60 -6.63
CA ASN A 55 -9.82 -16.24 -7.02
C ASN A 55 -10.90 -16.83 -6.11
N CYS A 56 -10.70 -18.02 -5.55
CA CYS A 56 -11.65 -18.68 -4.64
C CYS A 56 -11.48 -18.27 -3.18
N LYS A 57 -10.30 -17.80 -2.79
CA LYS A 57 -10.04 -17.34 -1.42
C LYS A 57 -10.85 -16.09 -1.09
N THR A 58 -11.41 -16.06 0.13
CA THR A 58 -12.07 -14.89 0.73
C THR A 58 -11.14 -14.15 1.70
N HIS A 59 -10.20 -14.87 2.32
CA HIS A 59 -9.17 -14.37 3.22
C HIS A 59 -7.83 -15.07 2.96
N ASN A 60 -6.76 -14.55 3.56
CA ASN A 60 -5.49 -15.25 3.74
C ASN A 60 -5.25 -15.47 5.23
N ASP A 61 -4.32 -16.36 5.55
CA ASP A 61 -3.83 -16.51 6.91
C ASP A 61 -2.62 -15.60 7.10
N CYS A 62 -2.57 -14.89 8.23
CA CYS A 62 -1.44 -14.06 8.60
C CYS A 62 -0.18 -14.92 8.73
N SER A 63 0.90 -14.56 8.02
CA SER A 63 2.17 -15.27 8.03
C SER A 63 2.85 -15.30 9.40
N GLU A 64 2.51 -14.36 10.29
CA GLU A 64 3.12 -14.21 11.61
C GLU A 64 2.33 -14.91 12.71
N CYS A 65 1.00 -14.80 12.72
CA CYS A 65 0.15 -15.27 13.82
C CYS A 65 -0.96 -16.25 13.41
N GLY A 66 -1.13 -16.52 12.11
CA GLY A 66 -2.15 -17.44 11.59
C GLY A 66 -3.59 -16.90 11.60
N ALA A 67 -3.83 -15.68 12.09
CA ALA A 67 -5.17 -15.07 12.05
C ALA A 67 -5.62 -14.76 10.62
N GLU A 68 -6.93 -14.86 10.35
CA GLU A 68 -7.50 -14.46 9.06
C GLU A 68 -7.21 -12.98 8.78
N CYS A 69 -6.80 -12.67 7.55
CA CYS A 69 -6.56 -11.33 7.05
C CYS A 69 -7.18 -11.15 5.66
N PRO A 70 -7.46 -9.90 5.23
CA PRO A 70 -8.11 -9.68 3.95
C PRO A 70 -7.24 -10.24 2.81
N LYS A 71 -7.89 -10.81 1.80
CA LYS A 71 -7.29 -11.51 0.66
C LYS A 71 -6.07 -10.85 0.00
N GLY A 72 -5.95 -9.53 0.04
CA GLY A 72 -4.80 -8.78 -0.52
C GLY A 72 -3.57 -8.72 0.38
N TRP A 73 -3.64 -9.24 1.60
CA TRP A 73 -2.59 -9.11 2.61
C TRP A 73 -2.06 -10.47 3.04
N THR A 74 -0.78 -10.52 3.39
CA THR A 74 -0.10 -11.71 3.93
C THR A 74 0.08 -11.64 5.44
N ALA A 75 -0.25 -10.52 6.07
CA ALA A 75 -0.17 -10.33 7.51
C ALA A 75 -1.38 -9.51 7.97
N CYS A 76 -1.93 -9.86 9.13
CA CYS A 76 -3.04 -9.12 9.73
C CYS A 76 -2.59 -7.72 10.15
N GLU A 77 -3.57 -6.83 10.34
CA GLU A 77 -3.32 -5.44 10.75
C GLU A 77 -2.50 -5.32 12.05
N PRO A 78 -2.80 -6.05 13.15
CA PRO A 78 -1.97 -6.00 14.35
C PRO A 78 -0.50 -6.37 14.12
N CYS A 79 -0.23 -7.42 13.33
CA CYS A 79 1.15 -7.84 13.05
C CYS A 79 1.88 -6.83 12.15
N ARG A 80 1.19 -6.23 11.17
CA ARG A 80 1.76 -5.16 10.33
C ARG A 80 2.08 -3.92 11.17
N TYR A 81 1.15 -3.52 12.04
CA TYR A 81 1.34 -2.41 12.97
C TYR A 81 2.53 -2.66 13.89
N ALA A 82 2.56 -3.80 14.58
CA ALA A 82 3.66 -4.16 15.47
C ALA A 82 5.02 -4.17 14.76
N LYS A 83 5.07 -4.70 13.53
CA LYS A 83 6.29 -4.70 12.71
C LYS A 83 6.74 -3.29 12.34
N LYS A 84 5.82 -2.40 11.95
CA LYS A 84 6.13 -0.98 11.67
C LYS A 84 6.61 -0.26 12.93
N LEU A 85 5.92 -0.44 14.04
CA LEU A 85 6.26 0.16 15.32
C LEU A 85 7.65 -0.28 15.82
N ALA A 86 7.99 -1.56 15.64
CA ALA A 86 9.30 -2.09 15.98
C ALA A 86 10.42 -1.54 15.07
N ALA A 87 10.11 -1.26 13.80
CA ALA A 87 11.05 -0.69 12.84
C ALA A 87 11.22 0.83 12.96
N ALA A 88 10.23 1.53 13.55
CA ALA A 88 10.26 2.98 13.70
C ALA A 88 11.24 3.43 14.80
N GLU A 89 11.97 4.50 14.51
CA GLU A 89 12.90 5.14 15.43
C GLU A 89 12.13 5.93 16.48
N GLU A 90 12.42 5.68 17.75
CA GLU A 90 11.88 6.50 18.84
C GLU A 90 12.66 7.81 18.91
N VAL A 91 11.94 8.92 18.84
CA VAL A 91 12.50 10.27 18.86
C VAL A 91 11.88 11.07 20.00
N PRO A 92 12.61 12.07 20.56
CA PRO A 92 12.02 12.96 21.55
C PRO A 92 10.87 13.77 20.94
N ASP A 93 9.99 14.24 21.82
CA ASP A 93 8.94 15.18 21.45
C ASP A 93 9.56 16.48 20.87
N ASP A 94 9.09 16.87 19.68
CA ASP A 94 9.52 18.06 18.94
C ASP A 94 8.56 19.26 19.06
N GLY A 95 7.51 19.15 19.88
CA GLY A 95 6.53 20.21 20.10
C GLY A 95 5.40 20.23 19.08
N GLY A 96 5.31 19.20 18.21
CA GLY A 96 4.18 18.96 17.34
C GLY A 96 4.16 19.78 16.05
N PRO A 97 3.15 19.53 15.19
CA PRO A 97 1.98 18.69 15.43
C PRO A 97 2.23 17.19 15.23
N TYR A 98 1.25 16.37 15.62
CA TYR A 98 1.37 14.92 15.64
C TYR A 98 0.30 14.22 14.78
N CYS A 99 0.63 13.03 14.29
CA CYS A 99 -0.34 12.09 13.74
C CYS A 99 -0.38 10.82 14.60
N ALA A 100 -1.52 10.14 14.65
CA ALA A 100 -1.57 8.78 15.18
C ALA A 100 -0.52 7.92 14.46
N PHE A 101 0.25 7.12 15.21
CA PHE A 101 1.25 6.26 14.58
C PHE A 101 0.58 5.27 13.63
N ASP A 102 1.02 5.25 12.36
CA ASP A 102 0.41 4.47 11.28
C ASP A 102 -1.09 4.73 11.05
N GLY A 103 -1.59 5.94 11.39
CA GLY A 103 -2.98 6.35 11.21
C GLY A 103 -3.13 7.74 10.59
N ASP A 104 -4.38 8.09 10.29
CA ASP A 104 -4.75 9.33 9.60
C ASP A 104 -5.24 10.45 10.54
N THR A 105 -5.33 10.18 11.85
CA THR A 105 -5.79 11.17 12.83
C THR A 105 -4.68 12.16 13.15
N TYR A 106 -5.02 13.44 13.12
CA TYR A 106 -4.11 14.55 13.38
C TYR A 106 -4.42 15.20 14.73
N TYR A 107 -3.37 15.60 15.45
CA TYR A 107 -3.41 16.20 16.77
C TYR A 107 -2.56 17.47 16.78
N HIS A 108 -3.11 18.55 17.34
CA HIS A 108 -2.37 19.81 17.45
C HIS A 108 -1.39 19.77 18.62
N GLU A 109 -1.79 19.14 19.72
CA GLU A 109 -1.04 19.07 20.96
C GLU A 109 -0.94 17.62 21.45
N MET A 110 0.05 17.32 22.30
CA MET A 110 0.26 15.97 22.81
C MET A 110 -0.91 15.53 23.69
N ASP A 111 -1.51 16.47 24.44
CA ASP A 111 -2.66 16.22 25.31
C ASP A 111 -3.86 15.66 24.55
N ASP A 112 -4.09 16.10 23.30
CA ASP A 112 -5.17 15.55 22.46
C ASP A 112 -4.94 14.05 22.15
N ALA A 113 -3.67 13.64 21.98
CA ALA A 113 -3.30 12.25 21.74
C ALA A 113 -3.39 11.41 23.03
N VAL A 114 -3.10 12.01 24.19
CA VAL A 114 -3.33 11.41 25.51
C VAL A 114 -4.81 11.14 25.73
N ASP A 115 -5.67 12.13 25.47
CA ASP A 115 -7.12 12.03 25.60
C ASP A 115 -7.71 10.98 24.64
N ALA A 116 -7.10 10.80 23.48
CA ALA A 116 -7.45 9.74 22.52
C ALA A 116 -6.97 8.34 22.94
N GLY A 117 -6.18 8.23 24.03
CA GLY A 117 -5.66 6.96 24.54
C GLY A 117 -4.59 6.35 23.64
N LEU A 118 -3.87 7.16 22.86
CA LEU A 118 -2.79 6.67 22.02
C LEU A 118 -1.56 6.33 22.86
N GLU A 119 -0.83 5.29 22.44
CA GLU A 119 0.46 4.94 23.03
C GLU A 119 1.63 5.60 22.29
N TRP A 120 1.46 5.78 20.98
CA TRP A 120 2.49 6.29 20.08
C TRP A 120 1.87 7.24 19.05
N VAL A 121 2.56 8.33 18.81
CA VAL A 121 2.29 9.25 17.70
C VAL A 121 3.51 9.32 16.79
N SER A 122 3.34 9.85 15.59
CA SER A 122 4.41 10.19 14.66
C SER A 122 4.52 11.72 14.53
N PRO A 123 5.74 12.27 14.41
CA PRO A 123 5.91 13.67 14.03
C PRO A 123 5.32 13.90 12.63
N CYS A 124 4.82 15.10 12.38
CA CYS A 124 4.27 15.45 11.07
C CYS A 124 5.34 15.96 10.11
N ASN A 125 5.32 15.45 8.88
CA ASN A 125 5.93 16.12 7.73
C ASN A 125 5.03 17.26 7.26
N ILE A 126 5.59 18.47 7.22
CA ILE A 126 4.90 19.66 6.73
C ILE A 126 5.15 19.78 5.24
N THR A 127 4.06 19.82 4.49
CA THR A 127 4.07 20.11 3.05
C THR A 127 3.19 21.31 2.77
N TYR A 128 3.53 22.05 1.73
CA TYR A 128 2.71 23.14 1.23
C TYR A 128 2.16 22.64 -0.11
N PRO A 129 0.86 22.35 -0.23
CA PRO A 129 0.31 21.78 -1.44
C PRO A 129 0.52 22.76 -2.58
N LYS A 130 1.16 22.31 -3.66
CA LYS A 130 1.40 23.09 -4.86
C LYS A 130 0.73 22.41 -6.04
N ILE A 131 0.27 23.22 -6.99
CA ILE A 131 -0.18 22.75 -8.29
C ILE A 131 1.06 22.59 -9.16
N ASP A 132 1.26 21.41 -9.72
CA ASP A 132 2.17 21.23 -10.84
C ASP A 132 1.41 21.59 -12.13
N PRO A 133 1.79 22.67 -12.83
CA PRO A 133 1.11 23.05 -14.06
C PRO A 133 1.28 22.01 -15.16
N ASP A 134 2.38 21.24 -15.19
CA ASP A 134 2.63 20.23 -16.22
C ASP A 134 1.64 19.06 -16.05
N ASP A 135 1.44 18.57 -14.83
CA ASP A 135 0.45 17.51 -14.53
C ASP A 135 -0.97 17.90 -14.97
N VAL A 136 -1.34 19.18 -14.83
CA VAL A 136 -2.66 19.69 -15.24
C VAL A 136 -2.79 19.72 -16.76
N ILE A 137 -1.76 20.22 -17.45
CA ILE A 137 -1.73 20.29 -18.91
C ILE A 137 -1.73 18.88 -19.51
N ASP A 138 -0.91 17.98 -18.97
CA ASP A 138 -0.87 16.57 -19.34
C ASP A 138 -2.25 15.91 -19.17
N GLY A 139 -2.93 16.21 -18.06
CA GLY A 139 -4.31 15.78 -17.83
C GLY A 139 -5.29 16.26 -18.90
N VAL A 140 -5.16 17.51 -19.36
CA VAL A 140 -6.02 18.09 -20.43
C VAL A 140 -5.77 17.40 -21.77
N ILE A 141 -4.50 17.23 -22.17
CA ILE A 141 -4.15 16.64 -23.47
C ILE A 141 -4.30 15.12 -23.51
N SER A 142 -4.30 14.44 -22.36
CA SER A 142 -4.35 12.97 -22.26
C SER A 142 -5.58 12.32 -22.92
N ASN A 143 -6.66 13.08 -23.14
CA ASN A 143 -7.90 12.61 -23.78
C ASN A 143 -8.12 13.21 -25.18
N MET A 144 -7.13 13.90 -25.74
CA MET A 144 -7.18 14.45 -27.09
C MET A 144 -6.66 13.42 -28.12
N HIS A 145 -6.78 13.73 -29.41
CA HIS A 145 -6.21 12.89 -30.46
C HIS A 145 -4.68 12.83 -30.36
N ASP A 146 -4.07 11.76 -30.89
CA ASP A 146 -2.63 11.47 -30.77
C ASP A 146 -1.69 12.58 -31.32
N ASP A 147 -2.22 13.51 -32.12
CA ASP A 147 -1.51 14.65 -32.69
C ASP A 147 -1.74 15.96 -31.93
N ALA A 148 -2.62 15.97 -30.93
CA ALA A 148 -2.84 17.14 -30.08
C ALA A 148 -1.65 17.38 -29.15
N SER A 149 -1.32 18.64 -28.99
CA SER A 149 -0.15 19.10 -28.24
C SER A 149 -0.47 20.33 -27.41
N VAL A 150 0.48 20.74 -26.58
CA VAL A 150 0.38 21.99 -25.80
C VAL A 150 0.24 23.22 -26.71
N ASP A 151 0.78 23.16 -27.94
CA ASP A 151 0.70 24.26 -28.91
C ASP A 151 -0.73 24.48 -29.44
N ASP A 152 -1.63 23.50 -29.26
CA ASP A 152 -3.05 23.61 -29.61
C ASP A 152 -3.89 24.29 -28.52
N LEU A 153 -3.27 24.66 -27.39
CA LEU A 153 -3.93 25.29 -26.25
C LEU A 153 -3.68 26.80 -26.24
N GLU A 154 -4.75 27.56 -26.07
CA GLU A 154 -4.69 29.01 -25.91
C GLU A 154 -4.53 29.40 -24.44
N GLY A 155 -3.65 30.37 -24.17
CA GLY A 155 -3.47 30.94 -22.83
C GLY A 155 -2.58 30.13 -21.87
N VAL A 156 -1.80 29.18 -22.38
CA VAL A 156 -0.87 28.33 -21.59
C VAL A 156 0.05 29.19 -20.72
N GLU A 157 0.74 30.18 -21.27
CA GLU A 157 1.63 31.06 -20.49
C GLU A 157 0.88 31.78 -19.35
N ALA A 158 -0.33 32.29 -19.62
CA ALA A 158 -1.15 32.94 -18.60
C ALA A 158 -1.54 31.97 -17.47
N PHE A 159 -1.81 30.70 -17.80
CA PHE A 159 -2.05 29.64 -16.84
C PHE A 159 -0.81 29.36 -15.98
N TYR A 160 0.38 29.19 -16.56
CA TYR A 160 1.62 29.00 -15.80
C TYR A 160 1.88 30.17 -14.83
N GLN A 161 1.66 31.42 -15.26
CA GLN A 161 1.81 32.58 -14.38
C GLN A 161 0.78 32.60 -13.25
N ALA A 162 -0.46 32.19 -13.52
CA ALA A 162 -1.50 32.08 -12.50
C ALA A 162 -1.18 30.98 -11.47
N VAL A 163 -0.75 29.80 -11.93
CA VAL A 163 -0.32 28.69 -11.08
C VAL A 163 0.88 29.08 -10.22
N LYS A 164 1.89 29.74 -10.81
CA LYS A 164 3.03 30.27 -10.07
C LYS A 164 2.57 31.25 -8.99
N SER A 165 1.71 32.21 -9.33
CA SER A 165 1.18 33.19 -8.38
C SER A 165 0.40 32.55 -7.24
N PHE A 166 -0.41 31.51 -7.54
CA PHE A 166 -1.12 30.72 -6.53
C PHE A 166 -0.14 29.98 -5.61
N ASN A 167 0.83 29.27 -6.18
CA ASN A 167 1.83 28.50 -5.43
C ASN A 167 2.71 29.40 -4.55
N ASP A 168 3.07 30.59 -5.02
CA ASP A 168 3.83 31.59 -4.27
C ASP A 168 3.01 32.19 -3.12
N ALA A 169 1.69 32.31 -3.28
CA ALA A 169 0.78 32.78 -2.24
C ALA A 169 0.34 31.69 -1.26
N GLN A 170 0.57 30.41 -1.55
CA GLN A 170 0.15 29.30 -0.70
C GLN A 170 0.98 29.22 0.57
N THR A 171 0.36 29.53 1.70
CA THR A 171 0.97 29.40 3.03
C THR A 171 0.33 28.33 3.90
N SER A 172 -0.76 27.72 3.44
CA SER A 172 -1.46 26.66 4.19
C SER A 172 -0.61 25.39 4.21
N ARG A 173 -0.54 24.78 5.39
CA ARG A 173 0.23 23.57 5.64
C ARG A 173 -0.66 22.35 5.55
N THR A 174 -0.17 21.30 4.92
CA THR A 174 -0.70 19.94 5.01
C THR A 174 0.29 19.08 5.78
N TYR A 175 -0.24 18.24 6.66
CA TYR A 175 0.52 17.42 7.58
C TYR A 175 0.34 15.95 7.23
N TRP A 176 1.44 15.21 7.25
CA TRP A 176 1.43 13.75 7.04
C TRP A 176 2.26 13.09 8.12
N GLY A 177 1.75 12.03 8.74
CA GLY A 177 2.49 11.30 9.76
C GLY A 177 3.76 10.66 9.19
N ASP A 178 4.91 10.90 9.83
CA ASP A 178 6.15 10.20 9.52
C ASP A 178 6.18 8.85 10.26
N SER A 179 5.59 7.82 9.65
CA SER A 179 5.52 6.47 10.23
C SER A 179 6.87 5.76 10.40
N LYS A 180 7.99 6.40 10.01
CA LYS A 180 9.34 5.92 10.30
C LYS A 180 9.84 6.36 11.67
N ARG A 181 9.20 7.36 12.27
CA ARG A 181 9.51 7.89 13.60
C ARG A 181 8.31 7.75 14.51
N LYS A 182 8.57 7.50 15.79
CA LYS A 182 7.55 7.41 16.83
C LYS A 182 7.95 8.26 18.03
N ILE A 183 6.96 8.90 18.63
CA ILE A 183 7.08 9.66 19.87
C ILE A 183 6.17 8.95 20.87
N ARG A 184 6.70 8.68 22.06
CA ARG A 184 5.94 8.06 23.15
C ARG A 184 4.92 9.08 23.67
N VAL A 185 3.65 8.69 23.71
CA VAL A 185 2.62 9.51 24.35
C VAL A 185 2.77 9.38 25.88
N PRO A 186 2.87 10.49 26.64
CA PRO A 186 2.97 10.44 28.09
C PRO A 186 1.74 9.74 28.70
N ARG A 187 1.96 8.80 29.61
CA ARG A 187 0.86 8.19 30.36
C ARG A 187 0.62 8.98 31.65
N PRO A 188 -0.64 9.31 32.00
CA PRO A 188 -0.96 9.99 33.26
C PRO A 188 -0.41 9.26 34.50
N ASP A 189 -0.32 7.92 34.42
CA ASP A 189 0.14 7.05 35.50
C ASP A 189 1.66 6.91 35.60
N GLU A 190 2.43 7.44 34.65
CA GLU A 190 3.90 7.40 34.63
C GLU A 190 4.54 8.71 35.15
N VAL A 191 3.72 9.72 35.50
CA VAL A 191 4.17 10.95 36.17
C VAL A 191 4.29 10.69 37.67
N THR A 192 5.30 9.92 38.06
CA THR A 192 5.71 9.79 39.47
C THR A 192 7.18 10.20 39.63
N GLU A 193 7.36 11.16 40.54
CA GLU A 193 8.57 11.81 41.09
C GLU A 193 9.16 13.01 40.35
#